data_AF-A0A9X4KL35-F1
#
_entry.id   AF-A0A9X4KL35-F1
#
_cell.length_a   1.000
_cell.length_b   1.000
_cell.length_c   1.000
_cell.angle_alpha   90.00
_cell.angle_beta   90.00
_cell.angle_gamma   90.00
#
_symmetry.space_group_name_H-M   'P 1'
#
loop_
_entity.id
_entity.type
_entity.pdbx_description
1 polymer ?
#
loop_
_entity_poly.entity_id
_entity_poly.type
_entity_poly.pdbx_seq_one_letter_code
_entity_poly.pdbx_strand_id
1 'polypeptide(L)'
;MESFIKAVENAQPVVHFANRWVSSPGESFGPRTIGDYQWIFVRSGKGSARIGGQSYRVYSGCLFAYGPGQPHWFRSSDDDPLVLYGLHFGYAGHAGLDDVLRMIQDVDWDRFEKTNPDVSVPFPARMETGAWPLPYFERLVEEYRGEPDAERPGVKGTDHRASGQSRTMGYRQAVYGDAAGQTNPPRKRKLAEQGNGELSDRMDNGRAAIRPRLYFPFV
;
A
#
# COMPACT_ATOMS: atom_id res chain seq x y z
N MET A 1 -23.75 19.71 7.10
CA MET A 1 -23.93 18.47 6.32
C MET A 1 -24.09 18.78 4.83
N GLU A 2 -24.98 19.70 4.44
CA GLU A 2 -25.16 20.11 3.03
C GLU A 2 -23.90 20.67 2.35
N SER A 3 -23.11 21.50 3.05
CA SER A 3 -21.85 22.04 2.53
C SER A 3 -20.80 20.96 2.21
N PHE A 4 -20.77 19.88 2.99
CA PHE A 4 -19.89 18.74 2.78
C PHE A 4 -20.35 17.90 1.58
N ILE A 5 -21.65 17.62 1.48
CA ILE A 5 -22.23 16.91 0.33
C ILE A 5 -21.93 17.67 -0.96
N LYS A 6 -22.19 18.97 -0.99
CA LYS A 6 -21.92 19.84 -2.15
C LYS A 6 -20.43 19.90 -2.50
N ALA A 7 -19.54 19.89 -1.51
CA ALA A 7 -18.10 19.84 -1.74
C ALA A 7 -17.66 18.51 -2.38
N VAL A 8 -18.24 17.38 -1.94
CA VAL A 8 -17.98 16.06 -2.52
C VAL A 8 -18.54 15.95 -3.94
N GLU A 9 -19.74 16.47 -4.20
CA GLU A 9 -20.35 16.50 -5.53
C GLU A 9 -19.52 17.33 -6.52
N ASN A 10 -19.00 18.48 -6.09
CA ASN A 10 -18.16 19.34 -6.92
C ASN A 10 -16.73 18.82 -7.09
N ALA A 11 -16.28 17.94 -6.18
CA ALA A 11 -14.92 17.43 -6.18
C ALA A 11 -14.63 16.54 -7.40
N GLN A 12 -15.63 15.83 -7.95
CA GLN A 12 -15.48 14.98 -9.15
C GLN A 12 -14.16 14.18 -9.16
N PRO A 13 -13.84 13.40 -8.11
CA PRO A 13 -12.58 12.67 -8.06
C PRO A 13 -12.54 11.61 -9.16
N VAL A 14 -11.40 11.49 -9.82
CA VAL A 14 -11.14 10.47 -10.84
C VAL A 14 -10.34 9.36 -10.20
N VAL A 15 -10.84 8.13 -10.30
CA VAL A 15 -10.08 6.94 -9.89
C VAL A 15 -9.03 6.66 -10.95
N HIS A 16 -7.78 6.57 -10.52
CA HIS A 16 -6.64 6.32 -11.40
C HIS A 16 -6.25 4.85 -11.41
N PHE A 17 -6.32 4.21 -10.25
CA PHE A 17 -5.91 2.83 -10.08
C PHE A 17 -6.59 2.21 -8.87
N ALA A 18 -6.98 0.94 -8.98
CA ALA A 18 -7.45 0.14 -7.86
C ALA A 18 -6.77 -1.23 -7.86
N ASN A 19 -6.41 -1.74 -6.69
CA ASN A 19 -5.79 -3.05 -6.56
C ASN A 19 -6.24 -3.81 -5.32
N ARG A 20 -6.06 -5.14 -5.38
CA ARG A 20 -6.09 -6.02 -4.21
C ARG A 20 -4.67 -6.51 -3.94
N TRP A 21 -4.19 -6.30 -2.72
CA TRP A 21 -2.90 -6.78 -2.26
C TRP A 21 -3.11 -7.84 -1.18
N VAL A 22 -2.55 -9.03 -1.41
CA VAL A 22 -2.49 -10.12 -0.43
C VAL A 22 -1.06 -10.22 0.03
N SER A 23 -0.83 -10.00 1.30
CA SER A 23 0.51 -9.99 1.86
C SER A 23 0.92 -11.36 2.40
N SER A 24 2.22 -11.60 2.41
CA SER A 24 2.87 -12.67 3.16
C SER A 24 3.10 -12.27 4.63
N PRO A 25 3.34 -13.24 5.53
CA PRO A 25 3.79 -12.97 6.90
C PRO A 25 4.93 -11.95 6.96
N GLY A 26 4.72 -10.87 7.72
CA GLY A 26 5.73 -9.85 7.94
C GLY A 26 6.04 -8.94 6.74
N GLU A 27 5.39 -9.16 5.60
CA GLU A 27 5.59 -8.37 4.39
C GLU A 27 5.19 -6.91 4.64
N SER A 28 5.93 -5.98 4.04
CA SER A 28 5.72 -4.55 4.21
C SER A 28 5.87 -3.81 2.89
N PHE A 29 5.24 -2.65 2.80
CA PHE A 29 5.47 -1.70 1.72
C PHE A 29 5.69 -0.28 2.25
N GLY A 30 6.43 0.52 1.49
CA GLY A 30 7.03 1.77 1.97
C GLY A 30 8.27 1.50 2.85
N PRO A 31 8.78 2.51 3.58
CA PRO A 31 8.30 3.88 3.66
C PRO A 31 8.41 4.62 2.32
N ARG A 32 7.33 5.29 1.92
CA ARG A 32 7.26 6.02 0.64
C ARG A 32 6.24 7.15 0.69
N THR A 33 6.27 8.02 -0.31
CA THR A 33 5.21 8.97 -0.65
C THR A 33 4.61 8.63 -2.01
N ILE A 34 3.39 9.10 -2.28
CA ILE A 34 2.74 9.02 -3.59
C ILE A 34 2.28 10.41 -4.02
N GLY A 35 1.94 10.60 -5.30
CA GLY A 35 1.38 11.85 -5.83
C GLY A 35 -0.15 11.92 -5.82
N ASP A 36 -0.82 10.83 -5.47
CA ASP A 36 -2.28 10.71 -5.42
C ASP A 36 -2.82 10.76 -3.98
N TYR A 37 -4.14 10.92 -3.87
CA TYR A 37 -4.85 10.46 -2.68
C TYR A 37 -5.02 8.96 -2.76
N GLN A 38 -4.84 8.28 -1.63
CA GLN A 38 -5.05 6.84 -1.55
C GLN A 38 -5.93 6.47 -0.37
N TRP A 39 -6.90 5.62 -0.66
CA TRP A 39 -7.63 4.87 0.35
C TRP A 39 -7.15 3.41 0.40
N ILE A 40 -6.96 2.89 1.60
CA ILE A 40 -6.63 1.49 1.86
C ILE A 40 -7.68 0.89 2.79
N PHE A 41 -8.48 -0.03 2.26
CA PHE A 41 -9.42 -0.81 3.05
C PHE A 41 -8.81 -2.15 3.46
N VAL A 42 -8.91 -2.48 4.76
CA VAL A 42 -8.43 -3.75 5.31
C VAL A 42 -9.56 -4.78 5.28
N ARG A 43 -9.52 -5.72 4.34
CA ARG A 43 -10.50 -6.82 4.29
C ARG A 43 -10.28 -7.79 5.44
N SER A 44 -9.05 -8.23 5.65
CA SER A 44 -8.69 -9.21 6.70
C SER A 44 -7.23 -9.05 7.12
N GLY A 45 -6.85 -9.75 8.19
CA GLY A 45 -5.51 -9.73 8.75
C GLY A 45 -5.28 -8.64 9.80
N LYS A 46 -4.05 -8.59 10.28
CA LYS A 46 -3.55 -7.63 11.26
C LYS A 46 -2.20 -7.08 10.85
N GLY A 47 -1.84 -5.93 11.40
CA GLY A 47 -0.53 -5.34 11.15
C GLY A 47 -0.33 -3.99 11.83
N SER A 48 0.65 -3.26 11.33
CA SER A 48 0.98 -1.91 11.75
C SER A 48 1.08 -0.99 10.55
N ALA A 49 0.61 0.24 10.70
CA ALA A 49 0.79 1.29 9.73
C ALA A 49 1.46 2.50 10.39
N ARG A 50 2.22 3.25 9.60
CA ARG A 50 2.67 4.59 9.94
C ARG A 50 2.25 5.52 8.82
N ILE A 51 1.60 6.63 9.15
CA ILE A 51 1.12 7.64 8.18
C ILE A 51 1.38 9.01 8.78
N GLY A 52 2.14 9.86 8.08
CA GLY A 52 2.47 11.21 8.55
C GLY A 52 3.05 11.23 9.97
N GLY A 53 4.02 10.35 10.25
CA GLY A 53 4.64 10.22 11.58
C GLY A 53 3.78 9.54 12.67
N GLN A 54 2.49 9.34 12.45
CA GLN A 54 1.60 8.68 13.41
C GLN A 54 1.58 7.17 13.20
N SER A 55 1.50 6.41 14.29
CA SER A 55 1.44 4.94 14.26
C SER A 55 0.03 4.43 14.51
N TYR A 56 -0.39 3.44 13.74
CA TYR A 56 -1.73 2.86 13.80
C TYR A 56 -1.66 1.33 13.85
N ARG A 57 -2.60 0.73 14.58
CA ARG A 57 -2.90 -0.70 14.45
C ARG A 57 -3.76 -0.92 13.21
N VAL A 58 -3.44 -1.95 12.45
CA VAL A 58 -4.16 -2.36 11.25
C VAL A 58 -4.92 -3.64 11.56
N TYR A 59 -6.21 -3.67 11.25
CA TYR A 59 -7.07 -4.84 11.38
C TYR A 59 -8.30 -4.72 10.47
N SER A 60 -9.00 -5.83 10.24
CA SER A 60 -10.19 -5.91 9.39
C SER A 60 -11.22 -4.80 9.69
N GLY A 61 -11.74 -4.16 8.65
CA GLY A 61 -12.70 -3.08 8.75
C GLY A 61 -12.11 -1.71 9.05
N CYS A 62 -10.78 -1.58 9.13
CA CYS A 62 -10.12 -0.28 9.08
C CYS A 62 -10.12 0.27 7.64
N LEU A 63 -10.34 1.58 7.51
CA LEU A 63 -10.09 2.35 6.31
C LEU A 63 -9.00 3.39 6.61
N PHE A 64 -7.92 3.37 5.83
CA PHE A 64 -6.85 4.35 5.92
C PHE A 64 -6.91 5.32 4.75
N ALA A 65 -6.57 6.58 5.00
CA ALA A 65 -6.53 7.61 3.98
C ALA A 65 -5.24 8.44 4.13
N TYR A 66 -4.61 8.76 3.01
CA TYR A 66 -3.49 9.69 2.96
C TYR A 66 -3.43 10.38 1.60
N GLY A 67 -2.77 11.53 1.56
CA GLY A 67 -2.73 12.40 0.40
C GLY A 67 -1.37 12.47 -0.28
N PRO A 68 -1.27 13.27 -1.36
CA PRO A 68 -0.04 13.50 -2.09
C PRO A 68 1.09 13.98 -1.16
N GLY A 69 2.27 13.38 -1.31
CA GLY A 69 3.46 13.72 -0.54
C GLY A 69 3.45 13.24 0.93
N GLN A 70 2.37 12.62 1.41
CA GLN A 70 2.31 12.13 2.79
C GLN A 70 3.04 10.79 2.94
N PRO A 71 4.08 10.70 3.78
CA PRO A 71 4.81 9.45 3.98
C PRO A 71 3.92 8.40 4.64
N HIS A 72 3.97 7.19 4.10
CA HIS A 72 3.24 6.05 4.64
C HIS A 72 4.05 4.77 4.54
N TRP A 73 3.76 3.85 5.46
CA TRP A 73 4.33 2.52 5.55
C TRP A 73 3.31 1.57 6.17
N PHE A 74 3.24 0.35 5.66
CA PHE A 74 2.41 -0.72 6.22
C PHE A 74 3.23 -1.98 6.35
N ARG A 75 2.99 -2.73 7.41
CA ARG A 75 3.53 -4.06 7.63
C ARG A 75 2.46 -5.01 8.11
N SER A 76 2.45 -6.17 7.48
CA SER A 76 1.63 -7.32 7.82
C SER A 76 2.13 -8.01 9.07
N SER A 77 1.21 -8.57 9.87
CA SER A 77 1.60 -9.44 10.98
C SER A 77 2.18 -10.76 10.46
N ASP A 78 2.99 -11.43 11.28
CA ASP A 78 3.59 -12.72 10.92
C ASP A 78 2.57 -13.88 11.06
N ASP A 79 1.57 -13.74 11.93
CA ASP A 79 0.57 -14.76 12.28
C ASP A 79 -0.79 -14.60 11.57
N ASP A 80 -1.11 -13.39 11.11
CA ASP A 80 -2.40 -13.05 10.50
C ASP A 80 -2.21 -12.04 9.37
N PRO A 81 -1.74 -12.46 8.18
CA PRO A 81 -1.34 -11.55 7.12
C PRO A 81 -2.50 -10.72 6.53
N LEU A 82 -2.20 -9.47 6.18
CA LEU A 82 -3.12 -8.51 5.60
C LEU A 82 -3.61 -8.90 4.21
N VAL A 83 -4.91 -8.66 3.99
CA VAL A 83 -5.52 -8.52 2.66
C VAL A 83 -6.09 -7.11 2.56
N LEU A 84 -5.52 -6.32 1.66
CA LEU A 84 -5.85 -4.90 1.47
C LEU A 84 -6.46 -4.65 0.09
N TYR A 85 -7.34 -3.66 0.02
CA TYR A 85 -7.78 -3.05 -1.23
C TYR A 85 -7.28 -1.61 -1.25
N GLY A 86 -6.52 -1.27 -2.28
CA GLY A 86 -6.02 0.09 -2.50
C GLY A 86 -6.82 0.78 -3.59
N LEU A 87 -7.10 2.06 -3.39
CA LEU A 87 -7.75 2.94 -4.35
C LEU A 87 -6.96 4.24 -4.46
N HIS A 88 -6.37 4.49 -5.61
CA HIS A 88 -5.67 5.74 -5.95
C HIS A 88 -6.61 6.65 -6.76
N PHE A 89 -6.69 7.91 -6.35
CA PHE A 89 -7.54 8.89 -7.01
C PHE A 89 -6.97 10.30 -6.89
N GLY A 90 -7.46 11.20 -7.75
CA GLY A 90 -7.12 12.61 -7.73
C GLY A 90 -8.21 13.47 -8.36
N TYR A 91 -7.91 14.75 -8.54
CA TYR A 91 -8.83 15.74 -9.11
C TYR A 91 -8.53 16.07 -10.59
N ALA A 92 -7.42 15.55 -11.09
CA ALA A 92 -7.02 15.63 -12.48
C ALA A 92 -6.68 14.21 -12.93
N GLY A 93 -7.09 13.84 -14.14
CA GLY A 93 -6.79 12.51 -14.68
C GLY A 93 -5.30 12.33 -14.97
N HIS A 94 -4.83 11.09 -14.86
CA HIS A 94 -3.52 10.66 -15.35
C HIS A 94 -3.64 9.98 -16.72
N ALA A 95 -2.55 9.96 -17.51
CA ALA A 95 -2.57 9.32 -18.83
C ALA A 95 -2.53 7.78 -18.75
N GLY A 96 -2.29 7.21 -17.57
CA GLY A 96 -2.36 5.77 -17.32
C GLY A 96 -1.69 5.36 -16.00
N LEU A 97 -1.62 4.05 -15.77
CA LEU A 97 -1.00 3.46 -14.56
C LEU A 97 0.48 3.86 -14.40
N ASP A 98 1.22 3.98 -15.51
CA ASP A 98 2.63 4.36 -15.49
C ASP A 98 2.86 5.71 -14.81
N ASP A 99 1.95 6.66 -14.99
CA ASP A 99 2.04 7.97 -14.33
C ASP A 99 1.83 7.85 -12.82
N VAL A 100 0.86 7.04 -12.39
CA VAL A 100 0.64 6.75 -10.95
C VAL A 100 1.89 6.15 -10.32
N LEU A 101 2.49 5.17 -11.00
CA LEU A 101 3.67 4.47 -10.50
C LEU A 101 4.92 5.37 -10.44
N ARG A 102 5.09 6.29 -11.40
CA ARG A 102 6.20 7.27 -11.40
C ARG A 102 6.14 8.25 -10.25
N MET A 103 4.95 8.47 -9.67
CA MET A 103 4.78 9.34 -8.51
C MET A 103 5.08 8.66 -7.17
N ILE A 104 5.30 7.34 -7.17
CA ILE A 104 5.73 6.62 -5.97
C ILE A 104 7.20 6.91 -5.74
N GLN A 105 7.52 7.46 -4.58
CA GLN A 105 8.88 7.79 -4.18
C GLN A 105 9.19 7.13 -2.85
N ASP A 106 10.16 6.23 -2.82
CA ASP A 106 10.69 5.72 -1.56
C ASP A 106 11.30 6.87 -0.75
N VAL A 107 11.10 6.81 0.56
CA VAL A 107 11.70 7.78 1.49
C VAL A 107 12.46 7.02 2.56
N ASP A 108 13.60 7.55 3.01
CA ASP A 108 14.27 6.97 4.16
C ASP A 108 13.49 7.24 5.46
N TRP A 109 13.80 6.47 6.51
CA TRP A 109 13.14 6.59 7.81
C TRP A 109 13.41 7.92 8.50
N ASP A 110 14.58 8.52 8.29
CA ASP A 110 14.92 9.81 8.90
C ASP A 110 14.02 10.92 8.34
N ARG A 111 13.78 10.90 7.03
CA ARG A 111 12.86 11.80 6.33
C ARG A 111 11.40 11.51 6.72
N PHE A 112 11.05 10.23 6.86
CA PHE A 112 9.72 9.81 7.32
C PHE A 112 9.38 10.43 8.69
N GLU A 113 10.30 10.33 9.65
CA GLU A 113 10.09 10.81 11.03
C GLU A 113 10.12 12.34 11.14
N LYS A 114 10.86 13.02 10.24
CA LYS A 114 10.93 14.50 10.21
C LYS A 114 9.80 15.16 9.43
N THR A 115 8.94 14.38 8.78
CA THR A 115 7.85 14.96 8.00
C THR A 115 6.80 15.54 8.93
N ASN A 116 6.38 16.79 8.66
CA ASN A 116 5.35 17.44 9.43
C ASN A 116 4.06 16.59 9.38
N PRO A 117 3.54 16.10 10.52
CA PRO A 117 2.29 15.34 10.57
C PRO A 117 1.08 16.14 10.07
N ASP A 118 1.18 17.48 10.06
CA ASP A 118 0.09 18.40 9.73
C ASP A 118 -0.11 18.63 8.23
N VAL A 119 0.27 17.67 7.37
CA VAL A 119 -0.20 17.69 5.98
C VAL A 119 -1.72 17.51 6.01
N SER A 120 -2.43 18.62 5.85
CA SER A 120 -3.89 18.67 5.90
C SER A 120 -4.47 17.86 4.74
N VAL A 121 -4.86 16.63 5.05
CA VAL A 121 -5.71 15.81 4.20
C VAL A 121 -7.16 15.99 4.63
N PRO A 122 -8.13 16.01 3.70
CA PRO A 122 -9.54 16.24 4.04
C PRO A 122 -10.21 15.06 4.75
N PHE A 123 -9.46 13.99 5.04
CA PHE A 123 -9.95 12.75 5.64
C PHE A 123 -9.11 12.39 6.86
N PRO A 124 -9.71 11.83 7.93
CA PRO A 124 -8.94 11.22 9.01
C PRO A 124 -8.03 10.13 8.45
N ALA A 125 -6.78 10.06 8.94
CA ALA A 125 -5.81 9.07 8.47
C ALA A 125 -6.25 7.61 8.70
N ARG A 126 -7.12 7.39 9.70
CA ARG A 126 -7.72 6.09 10.02
C ARG A 126 -9.18 6.27 10.42
N MET A 127 -10.03 5.39 9.91
CA MET A 127 -11.45 5.28 10.24
C MET A 127 -11.80 3.81 10.51
N GLU A 128 -12.72 3.57 11.44
CA GLU A 128 -13.29 2.25 11.71
C GLU A 128 -14.64 2.15 11.01
N THR A 129 -14.66 1.50 9.85
CA THR A 129 -15.82 1.45 8.97
C THR A 129 -16.54 0.12 9.02
N GLY A 130 -15.91 -0.94 9.53
CA GLY A 130 -16.46 -2.30 9.43
C GLY A 130 -16.46 -2.76 7.98
N ALA A 131 -17.46 -3.55 7.58
CA ALA A 131 -17.45 -4.20 6.26
C ALA A 131 -18.17 -3.42 5.13
N TRP A 132 -18.86 -2.31 5.42
CA TRP A 132 -19.70 -1.64 4.42
C TRP A 132 -18.94 -1.12 3.17
N PRO A 133 -17.65 -0.71 3.22
CA PRO A 133 -16.95 -0.30 2.01
C PRO A 133 -16.58 -1.45 1.07
N LEU A 134 -16.53 -2.69 1.58
CA LEU A 134 -15.96 -3.83 0.85
C LEU A 134 -16.56 -4.04 -0.54
N PRO A 135 -17.90 -4.04 -0.74
CA PRO A 135 -18.48 -4.25 -2.07
C PRO A 135 -18.06 -3.19 -3.09
N TYR A 136 -17.79 -1.96 -2.65
CA TYR A 136 -17.35 -0.87 -3.53
C TYR A 136 -15.89 -1.06 -3.96
N PHE A 137 -15.01 -1.42 -3.02
CA PHE A 137 -13.61 -1.71 -3.33
C PHE A 137 -13.48 -2.95 -4.23
N GLU A 138 -14.27 -4.00 -3.99
CA GLU A 138 -14.27 -5.20 -4.85
C GLU A 138 -14.69 -4.86 -6.28
N ARG A 139 -15.79 -4.11 -6.44
CA ARG A 139 -16.24 -3.63 -7.75
C ARG A 139 -15.19 -2.77 -8.47
N LEU A 140 -14.58 -1.80 -7.78
CA LEU A 140 -13.56 -0.92 -8.39
C LEU A 140 -12.30 -1.69 -8.79
N VAL A 141 -11.88 -2.66 -7.98
CA VAL A 141 -10.75 -3.53 -8.35
C VAL A 141 -11.08 -4.40 -9.56
N GLU A 142 -12.30 -4.92 -9.68
CA GLU A 142 -12.73 -5.66 -10.87
C GLU A 142 -12.78 -4.77 -12.12
N GLU A 143 -13.33 -3.56 -11.99
CA GLU A 143 -13.40 -2.58 -13.08
C GLU A 143 -12.02 -2.18 -13.59
N TYR A 144 -11.06 -1.95 -12.69
CA TYR A 144 -9.69 -1.56 -13.04
C TYR A 144 -8.74 -2.75 -13.29
N ARG A 145 -9.23 -3.99 -13.18
CA ARG A 145 -8.53 -5.21 -13.66
C ARG A 145 -8.78 -5.49 -15.13
N GLY A 146 -9.86 -4.96 -15.71
CA GLY A 146 -10.16 -5.08 -17.13
C GLY A 146 -9.07 -4.42 -17.99
N GLU A 147 -8.72 -5.08 -19.11
CA GLU A 147 -7.65 -4.77 -20.08
C GLU A 147 -7.21 -3.30 -20.18
N PRO A 148 -5.89 -3.03 -20.36
CA PRO A 148 -5.36 -1.69 -20.53
C PRO A 148 -5.89 -1.06 -21.84
N ASP A 149 -6.94 -0.26 -21.73
CA ASP A 149 -7.43 0.76 -22.67
C ASP A 149 -6.98 0.62 -24.13
N ALA A 150 -7.52 -0.40 -24.82
CA ALA A 150 -7.99 -0.13 -26.16
C ALA A 150 -9.31 0.66 -26.02
N GLU A 151 -9.21 1.99 -25.94
CA GLU A 151 -10.33 2.93 -26.02
C GLU A 151 -11.33 2.94 -24.84
N ARG A 152 -11.00 3.59 -23.73
CA ARG A 152 -12.03 4.11 -22.82
C ARG A 152 -12.67 5.37 -23.43
N PRO A 153 -13.98 5.38 -23.71
CA PRO A 153 -14.65 6.58 -24.21
C PRO A 153 -14.91 7.55 -23.04
N GLY A 154 -14.25 8.70 -23.04
CA GLY A 154 -14.80 9.89 -22.36
C GLY A 154 -13.89 10.63 -21.37
N VAL A 155 -12.79 11.20 -21.84
CA VAL A 155 -12.45 12.60 -21.51
C VAL A 155 -12.10 13.24 -22.84
N LYS A 156 -13.04 13.98 -23.45
CA LYS A 156 -12.77 14.80 -24.64
C LYS A 156 -11.86 15.97 -24.22
N GLY A 157 -10.57 15.69 -24.06
CA GLY A 157 -9.54 16.71 -24.11
C GLY A 157 -9.54 17.32 -25.50
N THR A 158 -9.57 18.64 -25.56
CA THR A 158 -9.43 19.40 -26.80
C THR A 158 -8.13 19.02 -27.51
N ASP A 159 -8.27 18.62 -28.78
CA ASP A 159 -7.21 18.18 -29.68
C ASP A 159 -6.00 19.12 -29.72
N HIS A 160 -4.82 18.57 -29.46
CA HIS A 160 -3.61 18.92 -30.18
C HIS A 160 -2.87 17.65 -30.63
N ARG A 161 -2.92 17.41 -31.94
CA ARG A 161 -2.12 16.46 -32.71
C ARG A 161 -0.64 16.46 -32.28
N ALA A 162 -0.08 15.28 -32.02
CA ALA A 162 1.10 14.77 -32.72
C ALA A 162 1.27 13.27 -32.46
N SER A 163 1.48 12.55 -33.56
CA SER A 163 1.65 11.11 -33.70
C SER A 163 2.95 10.57 -33.10
N GLY A 164 2.85 9.48 -32.35
CA GLY A 164 3.97 8.60 -32.04
C GLY A 164 3.46 7.21 -31.70
N GLN A 165 3.68 6.23 -32.59
CA GLN A 165 3.43 4.82 -32.33
C GLN A 165 4.34 4.38 -31.17
N SER A 166 3.75 4.11 -30.00
CA SER A 166 4.42 3.39 -28.92
C SER A 166 3.78 2.01 -28.81
N ARG A 167 4.59 0.97 -28.97
CA ARG A 167 4.20 -0.41 -28.70
C ARG A 167 3.95 -0.54 -27.20
N THR A 168 2.70 -0.68 -26.79
CA THR A 168 2.34 -1.04 -25.42
C THR A 168 2.74 -2.50 -25.18
N MET A 169 3.79 -2.68 -24.38
CA MET A 169 4.14 -3.95 -23.76
C MET A 169 3.01 -4.29 -22.78
N GLY A 170 2.32 -5.42 -23.00
CA GLY A 170 1.30 -5.91 -22.09
C GLY A 170 1.92 -6.24 -20.73
N TYR A 171 1.74 -5.35 -19.76
CA TYR A 171 2.10 -5.62 -18.37
C TYR A 171 1.04 -6.53 -17.77
N ARG A 172 1.42 -7.79 -17.55
CA ARG A 172 0.68 -8.66 -16.63
C ARG A 172 0.79 -8.06 -15.25
N GLN A 173 -0.32 -7.52 -14.74
CA GLN A 173 -0.55 -7.35 -13.31
C GLN A 173 -0.12 -8.66 -12.64
N ALA A 174 0.79 -8.60 -11.66
CA ALA A 174 1.20 -9.78 -10.92
C ALA A 174 -0.06 -10.40 -10.29
N VAL A 175 -0.61 -11.41 -10.96
CA VAL A 175 -1.53 -12.37 -10.38
C VAL A 175 -0.67 -13.10 -9.36
N TYR A 176 -0.65 -12.59 -8.13
CA TYR A 176 -0.17 -13.35 -6.99
C TYR A 176 -1.16 -14.52 -6.84
N GLY A 177 -0.79 -15.64 -7.45
CA GLY A 177 -1.59 -16.85 -7.48
C GLY A 177 -1.83 -17.34 -6.05
N ASP A 178 -3.00 -17.95 -5.86
CA ASP A 178 -3.31 -18.75 -4.68
C ASP A 178 -2.25 -19.86 -4.54
N ALA A 179 -1.22 -19.62 -3.73
CA ALA A 179 -0.26 -20.65 -3.35
C ALA A 179 -0.89 -21.52 -2.26
N ALA A 180 -1.70 -22.48 -2.72
CA ALA A 180 -2.04 -23.64 -1.92
C ALA A 180 -0.75 -24.42 -1.58
N GLY A 181 -0.48 -24.55 -0.28
CA GLY A 181 0.22 -25.69 0.32
C GLY A 181 1.66 -25.96 -0.11
N GLN A 182 2.63 -25.39 0.62
CA GLN A 182 3.88 -26.09 0.94
C GLN A 182 4.20 -25.92 2.42
N THR A 183 3.88 -26.94 3.21
CA THR A 183 4.27 -27.08 4.61
C THR A 183 5.75 -27.46 4.69
N ASN A 184 6.58 -26.65 5.34
CA ASN A 184 7.92 -27.07 5.75
C ASN A 184 7.84 -27.98 7.00
N PRO A 185 8.67 -29.03 7.12
CA PRO A 185 8.65 -29.94 8.26
C PRO A 185 9.29 -29.31 9.51
N PRO A 186 8.96 -29.82 10.72
CA PRO A 186 9.41 -29.24 11.98
C PRO A 186 10.90 -29.47 12.20
N ARG A 187 11.62 -28.42 12.63
CA ARG A 187 13.01 -28.52 13.10
C ARG A 187 13.06 -29.33 14.40
N LYS A 188 13.90 -30.37 14.41
CA LYS A 188 14.22 -31.21 15.58
C LYS A 188 14.81 -30.36 16.72
N ARG A 189 14.19 -30.43 17.90
CA ARG A 189 14.76 -29.96 19.17
C ARG A 189 15.98 -30.83 19.52
N LYS A 190 17.13 -30.21 19.75
CA LYS A 190 18.23 -30.82 20.53
C LYS A 190 18.12 -30.32 21.96
N LEU A 191 17.86 -31.26 22.88
CA LEU A 191 18.16 -31.12 24.30
C LEU A 191 19.68 -31.10 24.47
N ALA A 192 20.18 -30.19 25.29
CA ALA A 192 21.48 -30.30 25.92
C ALA A 192 21.41 -29.70 27.32
N GLU A 193 22.03 -30.41 28.25
CA GLU A 193 21.98 -30.28 29.70
C GLU A 193 22.78 -29.09 30.24
N GLN A 194 22.57 -28.86 31.53
CA GLN A 194 23.08 -27.82 32.41
C GLN A 194 24.61 -27.83 32.56
N GLY A 195 25.18 -26.64 32.75
CA GLY A 195 26.53 -26.43 33.28
C GLY A 195 26.72 -24.98 33.72
N ASN A 196 26.81 -24.76 35.04
CA ASN A 196 27.05 -23.48 35.71
C ASN A 196 28.47 -22.95 35.49
N GLY A 197 28.61 -21.62 35.43
CA GLY A 197 29.88 -20.91 35.59
C GLY A 197 29.74 -19.40 35.35
N GLU A 198 29.79 -18.62 36.43
CA GLU A 198 30.04 -17.16 36.46
C GLU A 198 31.48 -16.87 35.94
N LEU A 199 31.97 -15.69 35.52
CA LEU A 199 31.62 -14.27 35.69
C LEU A 199 32.51 -13.44 34.73
N SER A 200 32.05 -12.22 34.40
CA SER A 200 32.80 -10.99 34.05
C SER A 200 33.15 -10.61 32.58
N ASP A 201 32.67 -9.40 32.25
CA ASP A 201 33.25 -8.32 31.45
C ASP A 201 33.78 -8.56 30.03
N ARG A 202 33.03 -8.09 29.02
CA ARG A 202 33.40 -6.91 28.19
C ARG A 202 32.39 -6.67 27.05
N MET A 203 32.33 -5.39 26.66
CA MET A 203 31.52 -4.78 25.62
C MET A 203 31.45 -5.57 24.32
N ASP A 204 30.26 -5.65 23.72
CA ASP A 204 30.14 -5.45 22.27
C ASP A 204 28.75 -4.91 21.88
N ASN A 205 28.75 -3.75 21.22
CA ASN A 205 27.58 -3.07 20.68
C ASN A 205 27.25 -3.69 19.30
N GLY A 206 26.73 -4.91 19.32
CA GLY A 206 26.28 -5.61 18.12
C GLY A 206 24.90 -5.14 17.65
N ARG A 207 24.82 -3.99 16.96
CA ARG A 207 23.67 -3.68 16.09
C ARG A 207 23.63 -4.71 14.95
N ALA A 208 22.85 -5.78 15.13
CA ALA A 208 22.46 -6.65 14.03
C ALA A 208 21.53 -5.87 13.09
N ALA A 209 22.12 -5.28 12.04
CA ALA A 209 21.37 -4.74 10.92
C ALA A 209 20.71 -5.90 10.17
N ILE A 210 19.46 -6.20 10.52
CA ILE A 210 18.58 -6.98 9.67
C ILE A 210 18.30 -6.10 8.45
N ARG A 211 19.02 -6.33 7.36
CA ARG A 211 18.68 -5.76 6.05
C ARG A 211 17.41 -6.47 5.57
N PRO A 212 16.25 -5.80 5.43
CA PRO A 212 15.16 -6.40 4.67
C PRO A 212 15.64 -6.56 3.22
N ARG A 213 15.63 -7.80 2.73
CA ARG A 213 15.70 -8.07 1.29
C ARG A 213 14.42 -7.51 0.68
N LEU A 214 14.50 -6.31 0.12
CA LEU A 214 13.51 -5.79 -0.81
C LEU A 214 13.61 -6.64 -2.08
N TYR A 215 12.65 -7.54 -2.26
CA TYR A 215 12.43 -8.24 -3.52
C TYR A 215 11.20 -7.61 -4.17
N PHE A 216 11.41 -6.76 -5.15
CA PHE A 216 10.42 -6.40 -6.15
C PHE A 216 11.02 -6.75 -7.50
N PRO A 217 10.57 -7.80 -8.20
CA PRO A 217 10.87 -7.92 -9.60
C PRO A 217 9.90 -7.00 -10.35
N PHE A 218 10.41 -5.87 -10.82
CA PHE A 218 9.81 -5.15 -11.95
C PHE A 218 10.36 -5.77 -13.23
N VAL A 219 9.51 -6.47 -13.99
CA VAL A 219 9.47 -6.45 -15.47
C VAL A 219 8.06 -6.78 -15.92
#